data_AF-A0AAD8T412-F1
#
_entry.id   AF-A0AAD8T412-F1
#
_cell.length_a   1.000
_cell.length_b   1.000
_cell.length_c   1.000
_cell.angle_alpha   90.00
_cell.angle_beta   90.00
_cell.angle_gamma   90.00
#
_symmetry.space_group_name_H-M   'P 1'
#
loop_
_entity.id
_entity.type
_entity.pdbx_description
1 polymer ?
#
loop_
_entity_poly.entity_id
_entity_poly.type
_entity_poly.pdbx_seq_one_letter_code
_entity_poly.pdbx_strand_id
1 'polypeptide(L)'
;MKEVLPPEAKVSKRAKETIQECATEFIGFVTGEASERCRRERRKTVNGDDICHAMRSLGLDNYAGAMHRYLERYREGEELAAALNNRGRSPPLPDDDMIQIDVRAELSISRGHENHVRK
;
A
#
# COMPACT_ATOMS: atom_id res chain seq x y z
N MET A 1 -11.23 -3.11 13.66
CA MET A 1 -12.57 -2.62 14.08
C MET A 1 -12.63 -2.19 15.53
N LYS A 2 -12.18 -3.00 16.52
CA LYS A 2 -12.25 -2.57 17.94
C LYS A 2 -11.45 -1.30 18.26
N GLU A 3 -10.33 -1.09 17.57
CA GLU A 3 -9.45 0.07 17.78
C GLU A 3 -10.09 1.43 17.45
N VAL A 4 -11.14 1.43 16.62
CA VAL A 4 -11.89 2.65 16.27
C VAL A 4 -13.15 2.83 17.12
N LEU A 5 -13.37 1.94 18.11
CA LEU A 5 -14.51 1.97 19.02
C LEU A 5 -14.03 2.32 20.44
N PRO A 6 -14.92 2.86 21.31
CA PRO A 6 -14.62 3.02 22.72
C PRO A 6 -14.20 1.68 23.36
N PRO A 7 -13.29 1.69 24.37
CA PRO A 7 -12.74 0.47 24.96
C PRO A 7 -13.81 -0.51 25.49
N GLU A 8 -14.92 0.02 25.99
CA GLU A 8 -16.03 -0.72 26.61
C GLU A 8 -17.05 -1.22 25.58
N ALA A 9 -16.90 -0.85 24.30
CA ALA A 9 -17.86 -1.21 23.27
C ALA A 9 -17.89 -2.73 23.01
N LYS A 10 -19.10 -3.29 23.06
CA LYS A 10 -19.37 -4.69 22.71
C LYS A 10 -19.88 -4.76 21.28
N VAL A 11 -19.27 -5.62 20.47
CA VAL A 11 -19.72 -5.89 19.10
C VAL A 11 -20.18 -7.33 19.01
N SER A 12 -21.42 -7.53 18.56
CA SER A 12 -22.02 -8.86 18.41
C SER A 12 -21.29 -9.69 17.35
N LYS A 13 -21.41 -11.02 17.44
CA LYS A 13 -20.83 -11.93 16.44
C LYS A 13 -21.36 -11.62 15.04
N ARG A 14 -22.68 -11.48 14.90
CA ARG A 14 -23.34 -11.15 13.62
C ARG A 14 -22.82 -9.84 13.01
N ALA A 15 -22.63 -8.79 13.80
CA ALA A 15 -22.11 -7.52 13.29
C ALA A 15 -20.67 -7.65 12.76
N LYS A 16 -19.83 -8.50 13.38
CA LYS A 16 -18.48 -8.77 12.87
C LYS A 16 -18.52 -9.47 11.52
N GLU A 17 -19.38 -10.48 11.39
CA GLU A 17 -19.56 -11.25 10.15
C GLU A 17 -20.05 -10.35 9.02
N THR A 18 -21.08 -9.54 9.27
CA THR A 18 -21.61 -8.60 8.27
C THR A 18 -20.55 -7.59 7.81
N ILE A 19 -19.71 -7.06 8.71
CA ILE A 19 -18.64 -6.14 8.32
C ILE A 19 -17.57 -6.83 7.48
N GLN A 20 -17.28 -8.11 7.72
CA GLN A 20 -16.37 -8.88 6.87
C GLN A 20 -16.96 -9.11 5.47
N GLU A 21 -18.25 -9.42 5.38
CA GLU A 21 -18.97 -9.52 4.11
C GLU A 21 -18.92 -8.19 3.36
N CYS A 22 -19.24 -7.07 4.01
CA CYS A 22 -19.16 -5.74 3.42
C CYS A 22 -17.73 -5.38 2.98
N ALA A 23 -16.70 -5.76 3.74
CA ALA A 23 -15.31 -5.52 3.35
C ALA A 23 -14.92 -6.31 2.09
N THR A 24 -15.46 -7.54 1.96
CA THR A 24 -15.24 -8.38 0.78
C THR A 24 -15.94 -7.78 -0.44
N GLU A 25 -17.20 -7.36 -0.28
CA GLU A 25 -17.95 -6.68 -1.33
C GLU A 25 -17.30 -5.34 -1.72
N PHE A 26 -16.78 -4.58 -0.76
CA PHE A 26 -16.07 -3.33 -1.02
C PHE A 26 -14.86 -3.55 -1.93
N ILE A 27 -14.06 -4.59 -1.67
CA ILE A 27 -12.93 -4.95 -2.54
C ILE A 27 -13.44 -5.27 -3.95
N GLY A 28 -14.49 -6.10 -4.06
CA GLY A 28 -15.10 -6.42 -5.35
C GLY A 28 -15.64 -5.20 -6.10
N PHE A 29 -16.27 -4.27 -5.39
CA PHE A 29 -16.88 -3.07 -5.94
C PHE A 29 -15.83 -2.09 -6.48
N VAL A 30 -14.82 -1.76 -5.68
CA VAL A 30 -13.72 -0.87 -6.09
C VAL A 30 -12.92 -1.48 -7.24
N THR A 31 -12.58 -2.77 -7.15
CA THR A 31 -11.81 -3.44 -8.21
C THR A 31 -12.63 -3.61 -9.49
N GLY A 32 -13.95 -3.78 -9.40
CA GLY A 32 -14.87 -3.78 -10.55
C GLY A 32 -14.84 -2.46 -11.31
N GLU A 33 -14.98 -1.33 -10.61
CA GLU A 33 -14.92 0.00 -11.22
C GLU A 33 -13.54 0.29 -11.83
N ALA A 34 -12.46 -0.06 -11.14
CA ALA A 34 -11.09 0.08 -11.66
C ALA A 34 -10.86 -0.78 -12.91
N SER A 35 -11.37 -2.01 -12.93
CA SER A 35 -11.31 -2.91 -14.07
C SER A 35 -12.07 -2.36 -15.29
N GLU A 36 -13.23 -1.75 -15.06
CA GLU A 36 -14.00 -1.08 -16.11
C GLU A 36 -13.19 0.04 -16.77
N ARG A 37 -12.57 0.91 -15.96
CA ARG A 37 -11.69 1.97 -16.48
C ARG A 37 -10.51 1.40 -17.27
N CYS A 38 -9.80 0.43 -16.69
CA CYS A 38 -8.66 -0.22 -17.33
C CYS A 38 -9.05 -0.78 -18.71
N ARG A 39 -10.21 -1.45 -18.81
CA ARG A 39 -10.73 -2.00 -20.05
C ARG A 39 -11.12 -0.92 -21.05
N ARG A 40 -11.73 0.18 -20.60
CA ARG A 40 -12.07 1.35 -21.43
C ARG A 40 -10.83 1.99 -22.06
N GLU A 41 -9.70 1.97 -21.34
CA GLU A 41 -8.39 2.42 -21.83
C GLU A 41 -7.63 1.35 -22.63
N ARG A 42 -8.29 0.24 -23.01
CA ARG A 42 -7.73 -0.89 -23.79
C ARG A 42 -6.52 -1.57 -23.11
N ARG A 43 -6.41 -1.46 -21.79
CA ARG A 43 -5.39 -2.17 -20.99
C ARG A 43 -5.94 -3.49 -20.47
N LYS A 44 -5.06 -4.48 -20.28
CA LYS A 44 -5.37 -5.79 -19.69
C LYS A 44 -4.97 -5.91 -18.22
N THR A 45 -4.20 -4.93 -17.72
CA THR A 45 -3.64 -4.93 -16.38
C THR A 45 -4.11 -3.68 -15.66
N VAL A 46 -4.84 -3.88 -14.57
CA VAL A 46 -5.25 -2.83 -13.63
C VAL A 46 -4.00 -2.33 -12.90
N ASN A 47 -3.86 -1.00 -12.77
CA ASN A 47 -2.75 -0.37 -12.06
C ASN A 47 -3.24 0.48 -10.88
N GLY A 48 -2.31 1.10 -10.14
CA GLY A 48 -2.64 1.93 -8.98
C GLY A 48 -3.46 3.20 -9.32
N ASP A 49 -3.29 3.75 -10.52
CA ASP A 49 -4.03 4.94 -10.95
C ASP A 49 -5.51 4.61 -11.24
N ASP A 50 -5.79 3.40 -11.73
CA ASP A 50 -7.16 2.88 -11.87
C ASP A 50 -7.88 2.84 -10.52
N ILE A 51 -7.20 2.33 -9.48
CA ILE A 51 -7.74 2.28 -8.11
C ILE A 51 -8.01 3.69 -7.59
N CYS A 52 -7.06 4.61 -7.75
CA CYS A 52 -7.22 5.99 -7.30
C CYS A 52 -8.42 6.67 -7.96
N HIS A 53 -8.68 6.37 -9.23
CA HIS A 53 -9.84 6.89 -9.93
C HIS A 53 -11.14 6.22 -9.54
N ALA A 54 -11.16 4.89 -9.42
CA ALA A 54 -12.34 4.17 -8.95
C ALA A 54 -12.82 4.75 -7.60
N MET A 55 -11.89 4.99 -6.66
CA MET A 55 -12.23 5.63 -5.38
C MET A 55 -12.90 7.00 -5.57
N ARG A 56 -12.40 7.86 -6.46
CA ARG A 56 -13.04 9.18 -6.74
C ARG A 56 -14.40 9.03 -7.39
N SER A 57 -14.50 8.19 -8.41
CA SER A 57 -15.76 7.96 -9.15
C SER A 57 -16.86 7.37 -8.28
N LEU A 58 -16.49 6.60 -7.25
CA LEU A 58 -17.41 6.04 -6.25
C LEU A 58 -17.73 7.02 -5.11
N GLY A 59 -17.22 8.26 -5.12
CA GLY A 59 -17.47 9.27 -4.09
C GLY A 59 -16.65 9.08 -2.80
N LEU A 60 -15.54 8.35 -2.86
CA LEU A 60 -14.63 8.10 -1.74
C LEU A 60 -13.41 9.04 -1.78
N ASP A 61 -13.63 10.34 -2.02
CA ASP A 61 -12.58 11.31 -2.32
C ASP A 61 -11.49 11.42 -1.23
N ASN A 62 -11.89 11.35 0.03
CA ASN A 62 -10.97 11.36 1.18
C ASN A 62 -10.04 10.14 1.16
N TYR A 63 -10.54 8.96 0.76
CA TYR A 63 -9.75 7.75 0.59
C TYR A 63 -8.89 7.82 -0.66
N ALA A 64 -9.40 8.37 -1.76
CA ALA A 64 -8.63 8.56 -2.99
C ALA A 64 -7.38 9.42 -2.77
N GLY A 65 -7.49 10.50 -1.98
CA GLY A 65 -6.35 11.35 -1.63
C GLY A 65 -5.31 10.65 -0.74
N ALA A 66 -5.74 9.79 0.18
CA ALA A 66 -4.82 8.93 0.93
C ALA A 66 -4.14 7.89 0.03
N MET A 67 -4.90 7.30 -0.89
CA MET A 67 -4.41 6.24 -1.77
C MET A 67 -3.39 6.75 -2.79
N HIS A 68 -3.61 7.95 -3.31
CA HIS A 68 -2.67 8.59 -4.22
C HIS A 68 -1.32 8.87 -3.55
N ARG A 69 -1.32 9.44 -2.34
CA ARG A 69 -0.10 9.68 -1.55
C ARG A 69 0.67 8.40 -1.25
N TYR A 70 -0.05 7.30 -0.97
CA TYR A 70 0.58 6.00 -0.78
C TYR A 70 1.24 5.51 -2.08
N LEU A 71 0.54 5.63 -3.22
CA LEU A 71 1.06 5.20 -4.52
C LEU A 71 2.33 5.97 -4.92
N GLU A 72 2.39 7.27 -4.65
CA GLU A 72 3.59 8.10 -4.86
C GLU A 72 4.77 7.58 -4.05
N ARG A 73 4.61 7.40 -2.73
CA ARG A 73 5.66 6.86 -1.86
C ARG A 73 6.10 5.45 -2.25
N TYR A 74 5.16 4.63 -2.69
CA TYR A 74 5.46 3.28 -3.17
C TYR A 74 6.36 3.34 -4.40
N ARG A 75 6.04 4.20 -5.38
CA ARG A 75 6.84 4.41 -6.59
C ARG A 75 8.26 4.91 -6.26
N GLU A 76 8.38 5.89 -5.37
CA GLU A 76 9.69 6.40 -4.89
C GLU A 76 10.54 5.27 -4.26
N GLY A 77 9.92 4.40 -3.47
CA GLY A 77 10.59 3.25 -2.87
C GLY A 77 11.09 2.23 -3.89
N GLU A 78 10.27 1.91 -4.89
CA GLU A 78 10.64 1.00 -5.99
C GLU A 78 11.77 1.59 -6.84
N GLU A 79 11.75 2.90 -7.11
CA GLU A 79 12.83 3.60 -7.83
C GLU A 79 14.16 3.54 -7.06
N LEU A 80 14.13 3.78 -5.74
CA LEU A 80 15.31 3.64 -4.90
C LEU A 80 15.84 2.21 -4.89
N ALA A 81 14.96 1.22 -4.74
CA ALA A 81 15.34 -0.19 -4.77
C ALA A 81 15.97 -0.59 -6.11
N ALA A 82 15.41 -0.13 -7.23
CA ALA A 82 15.96 -0.36 -8.56
C ALA A 82 17.34 0.31 -8.75
N ALA A 83 17.51 1.53 -8.24
CA ALA A 83 18.78 2.26 -8.32
C ALA A 83 19.89 1.56 -7.53
N LEU A 84 19.58 1.04 -6.33
CA LEU A 84 20.53 0.29 -5.51
C LEU A 84 20.90 -1.06 -6.14
N ASN A 85 19.93 -1.76 -6.72
CA ASN A 85 20.18 -3.02 -7.43
C ASN A 85 21.08 -2.81 -8.66
N ASN A 86 20.94 -1.68 -9.34
CA ASN A 86 21.81 -1.35 -10.48
C ASN A 86 23.24 -0.96 -10.07
N ARG A 87 23.44 -0.44 -8.84
CA ARG A 87 24.78 -0.19 -8.26
C ARG A 87 25.50 -1.45 -7.81
N GLY A 88 24.76 -2.53 -7.52
CA GLY A 88 25.31 -3.87 -7.24
C GLY A 88 25.89 -4.59 -8.47
N ARG A 89 25.78 -3.99 -9.66
CA ARG A 89 26.29 -4.55 -10.93
C ARG A 89 27.70 -4.06 -11.30
N SER A 90 28.50 -3.66 -10.31
CA SER A 90 29.94 -3.49 -10.49
C SER A 90 30.57 -4.83 -10.92
N PRO A 91 31.64 -4.87 -11.73
CA PRO A 91 32.29 -6.13 -12.08
C PRO A 91 32.70 -6.85 -10.78
N PRO A 92 32.68 -8.21 -10.75
CA PRO A 92 32.95 -8.93 -9.52
C PRO A 92 34.32 -8.53 -8.98
N LEU A 93 34.33 -7.98 -7.77
CA LEU A 93 35.56 -7.81 -7.00
C LEU A 93 36.04 -9.20 -6.55
N PRO A 94 37.36 -9.42 -6.41
CA PRO A 94 37.91 -10.71 -6.06
C PRO A 94 37.37 -11.18 -4.70
N ASP A 95 37.10 -12.49 -4.63
CA ASP A 95 36.36 -13.21 -3.59
C ASP A 95 36.92 -13.08 -2.16
N ASP A 96 36.67 -11.97 -1.47
CA ASP A 96 36.65 -11.93 0.00
C ASP A 96 35.85 -10.70 0.48
N ASP A 97 34.91 -10.93 1.40
CA ASP A 97 34.01 -9.95 2.03
C ASP A 97 32.77 -9.49 1.24
N MET A 98 31.86 -10.44 1.01
CA MET A 98 30.48 -10.15 0.63
C MET A 98 29.71 -9.56 1.84
N ILE A 99 29.67 -8.22 1.95
CA ILE A 99 28.78 -7.55 2.91
C ILE A 99 27.33 -7.80 2.46
N GLN A 100 26.63 -8.70 3.16
CA GLN A 100 25.19 -8.88 2.97
C GLN A 100 24.44 -7.69 3.58
N ILE A 101 24.09 -6.73 2.73
CA ILE A 101 23.19 -5.64 3.12
C ILE A 101 21.76 -6.21 3.14
N ASP A 102 21.20 -6.39 4.33
CA ASP A 102 19.80 -6.76 4.52
C ASP A 102 18.90 -5.56 4.18
N VAL A 103 18.33 -5.59 2.98
CA VAL A 103 17.44 -4.56 2.42
C VAL A 103 16.22 -4.27 3.33
N ARG A 104 15.81 -5.24 4.17
CA ARG A 104 14.68 -5.08 5.09
C ARG A 104 15.02 -4.18 6.28
N ALA A 105 16.29 -4.12 6.68
CA ALA A 105 16.75 -3.28 7.78
C ALA A 105 16.80 -1.79 7.41
N GLU A 106 17.27 -1.45 6.19
CA GLU A 106 17.37 -0.06 5.72
C GLU A 106 16.01 0.62 5.52
N LEU A 107 15.01 -0.11 5.00
CA LEU A 107 13.62 0.39 4.92
C LEU A 107 13.01 0.65 6.31
N SER A 108 13.54 0.02 7.36
CA SER A 108 13.08 0.21 8.74
C SER A 108 13.65 1.48 9.39
N ILE A 109 14.78 2.00 8.91
CA ILE A 109 15.41 3.24 9.43
C ILE A 109 14.53 4.46 9.15
N SER A 110 13.79 4.48 8.03
CA SER A 110 12.83 5.55 7.70
C SER A 110 11.54 5.51 8.53
N ARG A 111 11.27 4.43 9.29
CA ARG A 111 10.12 4.33 10.22
C ARG A 111 10.43 4.86 11.63
N GLY A 112 11.65 5.34 11.88
CA GLY A 112 12.14 5.70 13.22
C GLY A 112 11.84 7.11 13.73
N HIS A 113 11.12 7.96 13.00
CA HIS A 113 10.95 9.38 13.37
C HIS A 113 9.52 9.80 13.78
N GLU A 114 8.70 8.89 14.30
CA GLU A 114 7.41 9.20 14.94
C GLU A 114 7.27 8.62 16.37
N ASN A 115 8.36 8.61 17.16
CA ASN A 115 8.27 8.35 18.60
C ASN A 115 9.02 9.40 19.41
N HIS A 116 8.63 10.66 19.27
CA HIS A 116 8.80 11.64 20.33
C HIS A 116 7.64 12.64 20.31
N VAL A 117 6.62 12.36 21.12
CA VAL A 117 5.87 13.29 21.99
C VAL A 117 4.57 12.58 22.40
N ARG A 118 4.65 11.81 23.48
CA ARG A 118 3.57 11.71 24.46
C ARG A 118 4.22 11.71 25.85
N LYS A 119 4.19 12.88 26.48
CA LYS A 119 4.09 12.98 27.94
C LYS A 119 2.62 12.81 28.29
#